data_AF-W1YIZ4-F1
#
_entry.id   AF-W1YIZ4-F1
#
_cell.length_a   1.000
_cell.length_b   1.000
_cell.length_c   1.000
_cell.angle_alpha   90.00
_cell.angle_beta   90.00
_cell.angle_gamma   90.00
#
_symmetry.space_group_name_H-M   'P 1'
#
loop_
_entity.id
_entity.type
_entity.pdbx_description
1 polymer ?
#
loop_
_entity_poly.entity_id
_entity_poly.type
_entity_poly.pdbx_seq_one_letter_code
_entity_poly.pdbx_strand_id
1 'polypeptide(L)'
;MAADNKTLGRFQLTDIPAAPRGIPQIEVTFDIDKNGIVSVKAKDLGTQKEQTIVIQSNSGLTDEEIDRMMKDAEANAEADKKRKEEVDLRNEVDQAIFATEKTIKETEG
;
A
#
# COMPACT_ATOMS: atom_id res chain seq x y z
N MET A 1 24.02 25.43 -7.29
CA MET A 1 22.79 24.92 -7.94
C MET A 1 22.33 23.55 -7.41
N ALA A 2 23.08 22.86 -6.53
CA ALA A 2 22.75 21.51 -6.06
C ALA A 2 22.33 21.41 -4.57
N ALA A 3 22.30 22.52 -3.82
CA ALA A 3 22.03 22.51 -2.38
C ALA A 3 20.55 22.27 -2.06
N ASP A 4 19.65 22.65 -2.97
CA ASP A 4 18.20 22.55 -2.78
C ASP A 4 17.61 21.23 -3.34
N ASN A 5 18.44 20.38 -3.93
CA ASN A 5 17.99 19.12 -4.53
C ASN A 5 17.91 18.01 -3.48
N LYS A 6 16.83 17.23 -3.52
CA LYS A 6 16.70 16.04 -2.67
C LYS A 6 17.49 14.88 -3.28
N THR A 7 18.46 14.36 -2.55
CA THR A 7 19.20 13.16 -2.95
C THR A 7 18.27 11.96 -2.83
N LEU A 8 17.97 11.32 -3.96
CA LEU A 8 17.09 10.15 -4.04
C LEU A 8 17.83 8.85 -3.71
N GLY A 9 19.13 8.78 -4.01
CA GLY A 9 19.97 7.62 -3.72
C GLY A 9 21.34 7.76 -4.35
N ARG A 10 22.28 6.90 -3.93
CA ARG A 10 23.57 6.73 -4.60
C ARG A 10 23.62 5.36 -5.23
N PHE A 11 23.89 5.33 -6.52
CA PHE A 11 24.05 4.11 -7.29
C PHE A 11 25.54 3.90 -7.59
N GLN A 12 26.04 2.68 -7.37
CA GLN A 12 27.42 2.30 -7.65
C GLN A 12 27.43 1.01 -8.48
N LEU A 13 27.82 1.14 -9.75
CA LEU A 13 28.07 -0.03 -10.59
C LEU A 13 29.50 -0.53 -10.30
N THR A 14 29.61 -1.65 -9.60
CA THR A 14 30.90 -2.29 -9.27
C THR A 14 31.25 -3.36 -10.31
N ASP A 15 32.50 -3.85 -10.26
CA ASP A 15 32.96 -4.99 -11.07
C ASP A 15 32.97 -4.78 -12.59
N ILE A 16 33.22 -3.54 -13.03
CA ILE A 16 33.46 -3.19 -14.43
C ILE A 16 34.92 -3.51 -14.77
N PRO A 17 35.19 -4.33 -15.81
CA PRO A 17 36.55 -4.65 -16.22
C PRO A 17 37.32 -3.39 -16.64
N ALA A 18 38.61 -3.35 -16.34
CA ALA A 18 39.47 -2.25 -16.73
C ALA A 18 39.54 -2.19 -18.27
N ALA A 19 39.08 -1.08 -18.85
CA ALA A 19 39.17 -0.82 -20.27
C ALA A 19 39.72 0.59 -20.52
N PRO A 20 40.33 0.83 -21.70
CA PRO A 20 40.69 2.16 -22.14
C PRO A 20 39.51 3.13 -22.06
N ARG A 21 39.80 4.40 -21.76
CA ARG A 21 38.77 5.45 -21.67
C ARG A 21 37.97 5.52 -22.97
N GLY A 22 36.64 5.54 -22.86
CA GLY A 22 35.72 5.62 -24.00
C GLY A 22 35.25 4.27 -24.56
N ILE A 23 35.76 3.15 -24.05
CA ILE A 23 35.33 1.80 -24.47
C ILE A 23 34.17 1.24 -23.62
N PRO A 24 34.11 1.40 -22.28
CA PRO A 24 32.95 0.98 -21.50
C PRO A 24 31.72 1.78 -21.92
N GLN A 25 30.66 1.08 -22.32
CA GLN A 25 29.38 1.67 -22.64
C GLN A 25 28.38 1.25 -21.57
N ILE A 26 28.05 2.19 -20.68
CA ILE A 26 27.08 1.97 -19.61
C ILE A 26 25.78 2.64 -20.04
N GLU A 27 24.74 1.85 -20.23
CA GLU A 27 23.39 2.32 -20.46
C GLU A 27 22.69 2.49 -19.10
N VAL A 28 22.17 3.69 -18.84
CA VAL A 28 21.40 3.97 -17.62
C VAL A 28 19.99 4.38 -18.02
N THR A 29 19.01 3.60 -17.58
CA THR A 29 17.59 3.85 -17.80
C THR A 29 16.95 4.33 -16.51
N PHE A 30 16.23 5.44 -16.59
CA PHE A 30 15.43 5.97 -15.50
C PHE A 30 13.96 5.77 -15.85
N ASP A 31 13.28 4.92 -15.10
CA ASP A 31 11.85 4.67 -15.24
C ASP A 31 11.12 5.33 -14.07
N ILE A 32 10.08 6.11 -14.37
CA ILE A 32 9.27 6.79 -13.37
C ILE A 32 7.83 6.33 -13.57
N ASP A 33 7.27 5.68 -12.57
CA ASP A 33 5.90 5.20 -12.63
C ASP A 33 4.88 6.28 -12.25
N LYS A 34 3.59 5.97 -12.44
CA LYS A 34 2.48 6.85 -12.05
C LYS A 34 2.35 7.04 -10.54
N ASN A 35 2.99 6.19 -9.73
CA ASN A 35 2.98 6.24 -8.27
C ASN A 35 4.14 7.08 -7.71
N GLY A 36 5.04 7.58 -8.57
CA GLY A 36 6.23 8.33 -8.16
C GLY A 36 7.38 7.46 -7.64
N ILE A 37 7.39 6.18 -7.97
CA ILE A 37 8.51 5.27 -7.74
C ILE A 37 9.49 5.42 -8.90
N VAL A 38 10.75 5.70 -8.57
CA VAL A 38 11.81 5.85 -9.56
C VAL A 38 12.63 4.57 -9.59
N SER A 39 12.57 3.83 -10.70
CA SER A 39 13.38 2.65 -10.94
C SER A 39 14.56 3.00 -11.84
N VAL A 40 15.78 2.87 -11.33
CA VAL A 40 17.00 3.13 -12.09
C VAL A 40 17.66 1.81 -12.42
N LYS A 41 17.84 1.53 -13.72
CA LYS A 41 18.56 0.35 -14.21
C LYS A 41 19.85 0.82 -14.87
N ALA A 42 20.98 0.20 -14.53
CA ALA A 42 22.21 0.40 -15.26
C ALA A 42 22.70 -0.94 -15.81
N LYS A 43 23.03 -0.94 -17.09
CA LYS A 43 23.55 -2.11 -17.82
C LYS A 43 24.85 -1.73 -18.50
N ASP A 44 25.89 -2.53 -18.26
CA ASP A 44 27.10 -2.46 -19.06
C ASP A 44 26.89 -3.28 -20.35
N LEU A 45 27.01 -2.63 -21.51
CA LEU A 45 26.82 -3.28 -22.81
C LEU A 45 27.95 -4.26 -23.15
N GLY A 46 29.14 -4.07 -22.56
CA GLY A 46 30.29 -4.95 -22.80
C GLY A 46 30.18 -6.28 -22.05
N THR A 47 29.81 -6.23 -20.76
CA THR A 47 29.71 -7.42 -19.92
C THR A 47 28.29 -7.97 -19.77
N GLN A 48 27.28 -7.25 -20.25
CA GLN A 48 25.85 -7.50 -20.03
C GLN A 48 25.43 -7.54 -18.56
N LYS A 49 26.31 -7.17 -17.63
CA LYS A 49 25.97 -7.07 -16.21
C LYS A 49 25.00 -5.92 -16.02
N GLU A 50 23.95 -6.18 -15.26
CA GLU A 50 22.95 -5.20 -14.87
C GLU A 50 22.89 -5.05 -13.35
N GLN A 51 22.65 -3.82 -12.91
CA GLN A 51 22.22 -3.54 -11.54
C GLN A 51 21.01 -2.63 -11.59
N THR A 52 19.99 -2.99 -10.81
CA THR A 52 18.74 -2.23 -10.69
C THR A 52 18.59 -1.75 -9.26
N ILE A 53 18.24 -0.47 -9.09
CA ILE A 53 17.82 0.10 -7.82
C ILE A 53 16.39 0.63 -7.97
N VAL A 54 15.52 0.25 -7.04
CA VAL A 54 14.18 0.80 -6.93
C VAL A 54 14.21 1.83 -5.81
N ILE A 55 14.09 3.10 -6.17
CA ILE A 55 14.01 4.19 -5.21
C ILE A 55 12.54 4.45 -4.96
N GLN A 56 12.04 3.84 -3.89
CA GLN A 56 10.74 4.18 -3.35
C GLN A 56 10.89 5.51 -2.61
N SER A 57 10.07 6.48 -2.99
CA SER A 57 9.86 7.67 -2.18
C SER A 57 9.45 7.17 -0.80
N ASN A 58 10.27 7.43 0.23
CA ASN A 58 10.09 6.93 1.60
C ASN A 58 8.89 7.61 2.30
N SER A 59 7.72 7.57 1.66
CA SER A 59 6.46 8.10 2.14
C SER A 59 5.57 6.93 2.54
N GLY A 60 5.83 6.40 3.74
CA GLY A 60 4.74 6.30 4.69
C GLY A 60 4.76 5.09 5.58
N LEU A 61 4.92 3.88 5.01
CA LEU A 61 4.67 2.65 5.74
C LEU A 61 5.61 1.55 5.27
N THR A 62 6.24 0.88 6.22
CA THR A 62 6.97 -0.37 6.03
C THR A 62 6.00 -1.52 5.76
N ASP A 63 6.46 -2.61 5.15
CA ASP A 63 5.63 -3.80 4.91
C ASP A 63 5.00 -4.34 6.22
N GLU A 64 5.71 -4.22 7.34
CA GLU A 64 5.22 -4.58 8.68
C GLU A 64 4.06 -3.69 9.16
N GLU A 65 4.08 -2.41 8.80
CA GLU A 65 2.99 -1.48 9.11
C GLU A 65 1.77 -1.73 8.23
N ILE A 66 1.98 -2.10 6.96
CA ILE A 66 0.91 -2.49 6.03
C ILE A 66 0.19 -3.75 6.54
N ASP A 67 0.93 -4.78 6.96
CA ASP A 67 0.35 -6.01 7.51
C ASP A 67 -0.43 -5.76 8.81
N ARG A 68 0.07 -4.86 9.66
CA ARG A 68 -0.62 -4.47 10.90
C ARG A 68 -1.93 -3.75 10.58
N MET A 69 -1.90 -2.80 9.65
CA MET A 69 -3.09 -2.07 9.22
C MET A 69 -4.14 -3.00 8.58
N MET A 70 -3.73 -4.01 7.82
CA MET A 70 -4.67 -5.01 7.28
C MET A 70 -5.37 -5.79 8.38
N LYS A 71 -4.62 -6.31 9.37
CA LYS A 71 -5.21 -7.04 10.50
C LYS A 71 -6.15 -6.18 11.33
N ASP A 72 -5.78 -4.92 11.58
CA ASP A 72 -6.64 -3.99 12.31
C ASP A 72 -7.92 -3.67 11.52
N ALA A 73 -7.84 -3.56 10.20
CA ALA A 73 -9.02 -3.36 9.35
C ALA A 73 -9.95 -4.59 9.37
N GLU A 74 -9.43 -5.81 9.31
CA GLU A 74 -10.22 -7.04 9.40
C GLU A 74 -10.90 -7.19 10.76
N ALA A 75 -10.17 -6.92 11.85
CA ALA A 75 -10.72 -6.98 13.20
C ALA A 75 -11.85 -5.97 13.43
N ASN A 76 -11.70 -4.74 12.89
CA ASN A 76 -12.73 -3.72 12.95
C ASN A 76 -13.94 -4.07 12.09
N ALA A 77 -13.75 -4.66 10.90
CA ALA A 77 -14.85 -5.10 10.05
C ALA A 77 -15.73 -6.16 10.75
N GLU A 78 -15.12 -7.10 11.48
CA GLU A 78 -15.88 -8.09 12.26
C GLU A 78 -16.61 -7.45 13.45
N ALA A 79 -15.97 -6.50 14.14
CA ALA A 79 -16.58 -5.76 15.25
C ALA A 79 -17.76 -4.88 14.80
N ASP A 80 -17.64 -4.20 13.66
CA ASP A 80 -18.72 -3.40 13.09
C ASP A 80 -19.86 -4.27 12.59
N LYS A 81 -19.57 -5.47 12.05
CA LYS A 81 -20.61 -6.44 11.67
C LYS A 81 -21.41 -6.93 12.90
N LYS A 82 -20.74 -7.30 14.00
CA LYS A 82 -21.42 -7.68 15.25
C LYS A 82 -22.27 -6.56 15.82
N ARG A 83 -21.74 -5.32 15.84
CA ARG A 83 -22.52 -4.15 16.28
C ARG A 83 -23.75 -3.94 15.41
N LYS A 84 -23.63 -4.13 14.10
CA LYS A 84 -24.78 -4.03 13.19
C LYS A 84 -25.83 -5.11 13.45
N GLU A 85 -25.41 -6.37 13.60
CA GLU A 85 -26.29 -7.50 13.91
C GLU A 85 -27.04 -7.30 15.24
N GLU A 86 -26.36 -6.78 16.27
CA GLU A 86 -26.99 -6.49 17.56
C GLU A 86 -28.06 -5.39 17.45
N VAL A 87 -27.79 -4.34 16.66
CA VAL A 87 -28.75 -3.25 16.41
C VAL A 87 -29.93 -3.73 15.58
N ASP A 88 -29.69 -4.51 14.53
CA ASP A 88 -30.76 -5.08 13.68
C ASP A 88 -31.68 -6.00 14.50
N LEU A 89 -31.11 -6.88 15.34
CA LEU A 89 -31.88 -7.75 16.22
C LEU A 89 -32.74 -6.94 17.21
N ARG A 90 -32.16 -5.88 17.80
CA ARG A 90 -32.87 -5.05 18.77
C ARG A 90 -34.06 -4.33 18.12
N ASN A 91 -33.86 -3.80 16.91
CA ASN A 91 -34.93 -3.18 16.12
C ASN A 91 -36.04 -4.18 15.76
N GLU A 92 -35.68 -5.42 15.40
CA GLU A 92 -36.65 -6.48 15.09
C GLU A 92 -37.49 -6.83 16.33
N VAL A 93 -36.85 -6.97 17.50
CA VAL A 93 -37.55 -7.24 18.77
C VAL A 93 -38.48 -6.08 19.15
N ASP A 94 -38.02 -4.83 19.03
CA ASP A 94 -38.84 -3.65 19.33
C ASP A 94 -40.06 -3.56 18.39
N GLN A 95 -39.88 -3.86 17.10
CA GLN A 95 -40.99 -3.94 16.14
C GLN A 95 -41.97 -5.06 16.49
N ALA A 96 -41.48 -6.24 16.90
CA ALA A 96 -42.33 -7.36 17.29
C ALA A 96 -43.13 -7.06 18.57
N ILE A 97 -42.51 -6.42 19.56
CA ILE A 97 -43.19 -5.97 20.79
C ILE A 97 -44.29 -4.97 20.43
N PHE A 98 -43.96 -3.95 19.64
CA PHE A 98 -44.93 -2.94 19.22
C PHE A 98 -46.11 -3.55 18.45
N ALA A 99 -45.85 -4.46 17.51
CA ALA A 99 -46.88 -5.17 16.78
C ALA A 99 -47.79 -5.98 17.72
N THR A 100 -47.21 -6.69 18.68
CA THR A 100 -47.94 -7.50 19.67
C THR A 100 -48.79 -6.63 20.58
N GLU A 101 -48.23 -5.53 21.11
CA GLU A 101 -48.98 -4.56 21.93
C GLU A 101 -50.12 -3.91 21.16
N LYS A 102 -49.91 -3.60 19.88
CA LYS A 102 -50.97 -3.07 19.02
C LYS A 102 -52.09 -4.09 18.82
N THR A 103 -51.76 -5.35 18.50
CA THR A 103 -52.74 -6.42 18.32
C THR A 103 -53.55 -6.67 19.60
N ILE A 104 -52.91 -6.66 20.78
CA ILE A 104 -53.60 -6.79 22.06
C ILE A 104 -54.59 -5.62 22.25
N LYS A 105 -54.15 -4.37 22.04
CA LYS A 105 -55.03 -3.20 22.12
C LYS A 105 -56.19 -3.22 21.13
N GLU A 106 -55.98 -3.73 19.92
CA GLU A 106 -57.03 -3.88 18.91
C GLU A 106 -58.03 -4.99 19.25
N THR A 107 -57.66 -5.96 20.10
CA THR A 107 -58.52 -7.09 20.49
C THR A 107 -59.26 -6.84 21.81
N GLU A 108 -58.75 -5.94 22.66
CA GLU A 108 -59.39 -5.54 23.93
C GLU A 108 -60.44 -4.41 23.79
N GLY A 109 -60.73 -3.95 22.57
CA GLY A 109 -61.79 -2.98 22.24
C GLY A 109 -62.93 -3.61 21.47
#